data_AF-C1DZD9-F1
#
_entry.id   AF-C1DZD9-F1
#
_cell.length_a   1.000
_cell.length_b   1.000
_cell.length_c   1.000
_cell.angle_alpha   90.00
_cell.angle_beta   90.00
_cell.angle_gamma   90.00
#
_symmetry.space_group_name_H-M   'P 1'
#
loop_
_entity.id
_entity.type
_entity.pdbx_description
1 polymer ?
#
loop_
_entity_poly.entity_id
_entity_poly.type
_entity_poly.pdbx_seq_one_letter_code
_entity_poly.pdbx_strand_id
1 'polypeptide(L)'
;MRLVSLAVLALALLVAPATCDKDKSAWTCESDGFWHENGVKSQYTCSESGSKADDGSKGESPSPSSKGDEKEDGGKEDAATVCPGDGNDAGFDAFPTVTRTCVKGPPNDATRCWWTYRPPTSQTGRIPLVVDMHGGGGCASHRARWSGFKALADAKLFAVAWPAGYANEWGTCGSDCEGVRAASGGKNIRDTDDITFLTALIAFEAARPMDGSSPPVDATRVYLTGFSMGCMMAHRFAMERSDLTAGFGCHGGDLIGAGADLNAQKARFSIKPTAAFMTGGSSDAWFSPSAFVTWRTWNGCDAGDANVASTNVTSPRVGNIQRGAGCDAPTARYVVFDAGHTEDDAMAAATWDFVAASTRPGANAAIAEVTVPVERAPVTSAGSRVPAGVAALATAAVFFLSFSEEHSFQ
;
A
#
# COMPACT_ATOMS: atom_id res chain seq x y z
N MET A 1 -48.76 -60.17 26.69
CA MET A 1 -48.10 -59.40 25.61
C MET A 1 -48.36 -57.93 25.90
N ARG A 2 -47.30 -57.18 26.28
CA ARG A 2 -47.23 -55.69 26.39
C ARG A 2 -48.11 -55.03 27.47
N LEU A 3 -47.72 -53.97 28.17
CA LEU A 3 -46.44 -53.34 28.51
C LEU A 3 -46.82 -52.33 29.62
N VAL A 4 -46.14 -52.37 30.76
CA VAL A 4 -46.25 -51.36 31.82
C VAL A 4 -45.62 -50.08 31.29
N SER A 5 -46.40 -49.01 31.14
CA SER A 5 -45.89 -47.70 30.70
C SER A 5 -45.22 -46.99 31.87
N LEU A 6 -43.90 -46.86 31.78
CA LEU A 6 -43.10 -46.01 32.64
C LEU A 6 -43.27 -44.54 32.21
N ALA A 7 -43.50 -43.68 33.20
CA ALA A 7 -43.54 -42.24 33.06
C ALA A 7 -42.19 -41.69 32.56
N VAL A 8 -42.23 -40.80 31.56
CA VAL A 8 -41.14 -39.89 31.23
C VAL A 8 -41.65 -38.47 31.46
N LEU A 9 -40.98 -37.79 32.37
CA LEU A 9 -41.18 -36.42 32.79
C LEU A 9 -40.80 -35.48 31.64
N ALA A 10 -41.77 -34.81 31.01
CA ALA A 10 -41.51 -33.74 30.05
C ALA A 10 -41.37 -32.41 30.81
N LEU A 11 -40.13 -31.92 30.92
CA LEU A 11 -39.83 -30.59 31.43
C LEU A 11 -40.16 -29.57 30.32
N ALA A 12 -41.33 -28.93 30.41
CA ALA A 12 -41.69 -27.81 29.54
C ALA A 12 -40.91 -26.56 29.99
N LEU A 13 -39.84 -26.22 29.27
CA LEU A 13 -39.26 -24.88 29.32
C LEU A 13 -40.17 -23.94 28.53
N LEU A 14 -40.80 -23.00 29.22
CA LEU A 14 -41.39 -21.80 28.64
C LEU A 14 -40.28 -20.99 27.96
N VAL A 15 -40.19 -21.09 26.63
CA VAL A 15 -39.45 -20.12 25.81
C VAL A 15 -40.40 -18.96 25.58
N ALA A 16 -40.20 -17.87 26.33
CA ALA A 16 -40.73 -16.58 25.93
C ALA A 16 -40.11 -16.19 24.58
N PRO A 17 -40.85 -15.60 23.63
CA PRO A 17 -40.25 -15.05 22.43
C PRO A 17 -39.33 -13.91 22.85
N ALA A 18 -38.02 -14.12 22.72
CA ALA A 18 -37.07 -13.01 22.76
C ALA A 18 -37.36 -12.15 21.53
N THR A 19 -38.07 -11.05 21.76
CA THR A 19 -38.08 -9.92 20.84
C THR A 19 -36.63 -9.43 20.76
N CYS A 20 -35.93 -9.78 19.66
CA CYS A 20 -34.67 -9.13 19.30
C CYS A 20 -34.99 -7.67 18.98
N ASP A 21 -34.96 -6.82 20.00
CA ASP A 21 -34.79 -5.40 19.77
C ASP A 21 -33.40 -5.19 19.15
N LYS A 22 -33.40 -4.58 17.97
CA LYS A 22 -32.19 -4.28 17.21
C LYS A 22 -31.49 -3.09 17.83
N ASP A 23 -30.75 -3.29 18.91
CA ASP A 23 -29.70 -2.34 19.27
C ASP A 23 -28.55 -2.54 18.29
N LYS A 24 -28.63 -1.81 17.17
CA LYS A 24 -27.51 -1.60 16.27
C LYS A 24 -26.43 -0.89 17.07
N SER A 25 -25.22 -1.46 17.17
CA SER A 25 -24.09 -0.71 17.70
C SER A 25 -23.85 0.49 16.80
N ALA A 26 -24.19 1.67 17.30
CA ALA A 26 -24.00 2.91 16.57
C ALA A 26 -22.57 3.35 16.79
N TRP A 27 -21.74 3.19 15.75
CA TRP A 27 -20.44 3.83 15.69
C TRP A 27 -20.64 5.30 15.38
N THR A 28 -20.17 6.16 16.26
CA THR A 28 -20.31 7.62 16.15
C THR A 28 -18.94 8.28 16.26
N CYS A 29 -18.64 9.20 15.35
CA CYS A 29 -17.48 10.06 15.46
C CYS A 29 -17.81 11.17 16.46
N GLU A 30 -17.12 11.21 17.59
CA GLU A 30 -17.35 12.21 18.62
C GLU A 30 -16.40 13.40 18.46
N SER A 31 -16.72 14.53 19.11
CA SER A 31 -15.98 15.79 18.99
C SER A 31 -14.53 15.73 19.48
N ASP A 32 -14.13 14.62 20.10
CA ASP A 32 -12.75 14.36 20.50
C ASP A 32 -11.89 13.80 19.37
N GLY A 33 -12.48 13.60 18.19
CA GLY A 33 -11.83 13.12 16.98
C GLY A 33 -11.64 11.62 16.97
N PHE A 34 -12.38 10.84 17.76
CA PHE A 34 -12.33 9.37 17.78
C PHE A 34 -13.69 8.72 17.48
N TRP A 35 -13.65 7.51 16.92
CA TRP A 35 -14.80 6.65 16.76
C TRP A 35 -15.20 6.03 18.09
N HIS A 36 -16.48 6.06 18.42
CA HIS A 36 -17.05 5.49 19.64
C HIS A 36 -18.05 4.40 19.28
N GLU A 37 -17.96 3.24 19.92
CA GLU A 37 -18.97 2.18 19.81
C GLU A 37 -19.79 2.16 21.10
N ASN A 38 -21.09 2.44 21.00
CA ASN A 38 -21.98 2.53 22.17
C ASN A 38 -21.44 3.49 23.26
N GLY A 39 -20.82 4.60 22.85
CA GLY A 39 -20.24 5.60 23.75
C GLY A 39 -18.87 5.23 24.35
N VAL A 40 -18.30 4.08 23.99
CA VAL A 40 -16.93 3.71 24.40
C VAL A 40 -15.95 4.19 23.35
N LYS A 41 -15.05 5.10 23.77
CA LYS A 41 -13.97 5.62 22.94
C LYS A 41 -13.09 4.50 22.42
N SER A 42 -13.01 4.38 21.10
CA SER A 42 -12.03 3.50 20.46
C SER A 42 -10.67 4.19 20.34
N GLN A 43 -9.67 3.42 19.97
CA GLN A 43 -8.34 3.93 19.63
C GLN A 43 -8.26 4.56 18.22
N TYR A 44 -9.37 4.58 17.47
CA TYR A 44 -9.41 5.01 16.07
C TYR A 44 -9.87 6.46 15.95
N THR A 45 -9.07 7.32 15.32
CA THR A 45 -9.44 8.71 15.07
C THR A 45 -10.36 8.86 13.85
N CYS A 46 -11.33 9.76 13.92
CA CYS A 46 -12.18 10.16 12.81
C CYS A 46 -11.87 11.62 12.46
N SER A 47 -11.09 11.84 11.40
CA SER A 47 -10.86 13.18 10.86
C SER A 47 -11.98 13.55 9.90
N GLU A 48 -12.69 14.66 10.14
CA GLU A 48 -13.61 15.25 9.16
C GLU A 48 -12.81 15.76 7.95
N SER A 49 -12.63 14.91 6.94
CA SER A 49 -12.38 15.39 5.57
C SER A 49 -13.72 15.43 4.84
N GLY A 50 -14.43 16.54 5.03
CA GLY A 50 -15.66 16.83 4.33
C GLY A 50 -15.49 16.79 2.81
N SER A 51 -15.94 15.71 2.17
CA SER A 51 -16.28 15.72 0.76
C SER A 51 -17.78 15.97 0.65
N LYS A 52 -18.20 17.24 0.68
CA LYS A 52 -19.52 17.60 0.17
C LYS A 52 -19.54 17.25 -1.32
N ALA A 53 -20.50 16.42 -1.69
CA ALA A 53 -20.86 16.20 -3.08
C ALA A 53 -21.44 17.52 -3.63
N ASP A 54 -20.78 18.11 -4.63
CA ASP A 54 -21.36 19.22 -5.38
C ASP A 54 -22.37 18.67 -6.40
N ASP A 55 -23.64 19.00 -6.15
CA ASP A 55 -24.71 18.97 -7.14
C ASP A 55 -24.66 20.25 -7.98
N GLY A 56 -24.83 20.12 -9.29
CA GLY A 56 -24.76 21.26 -10.19
C GLY A 56 -26.05 22.10 -10.18
N SER A 57 -25.93 23.41 -9.96
CA SER A 57 -26.65 24.42 -10.77
C SER A 57 -26.18 25.88 -10.57
N LYS A 58 -25.85 26.48 -11.71
CA LYS A 58 -25.75 27.89 -12.16
C LYS A 58 -26.02 29.06 -11.18
N GLY A 59 -25.15 30.07 -11.25
CA GLY A 59 -25.43 31.47 -10.90
C GLY A 59 -24.18 32.38 -11.00
N GLU A 60 -24.31 33.54 -11.65
CA GLU A 60 -23.25 34.51 -12.00
C GLU A 60 -22.56 35.23 -10.82
N SER A 61 -21.30 35.68 -11.07
CA SER A 61 -20.39 36.62 -10.36
C SER A 61 -21.01 37.84 -9.63
N PRO A 62 -20.24 38.66 -8.84
CA PRO A 62 -18.80 38.63 -8.52
C PRO A 62 -18.44 38.81 -7.01
N SER A 63 -17.15 38.65 -6.66
CA SER A 63 -16.53 38.99 -5.36
C SER A 63 -16.87 40.41 -4.87
N PRO A 64 -16.82 40.64 -3.54
CA PRO A 64 -15.66 41.39 -3.05
C PRO A 64 -15.08 40.89 -1.70
N SER A 65 -13.79 41.18 -1.56
CA SER A 65 -12.98 41.19 -0.36
C SER A 65 -13.66 41.72 0.90
N SER A 66 -13.50 41.03 2.03
CA SER A 66 -13.31 41.69 3.32
C SER A 66 -12.46 40.83 4.24
N LYS A 67 -11.46 41.48 4.84
CA LYS A 67 -10.64 40.98 5.93
C LYS A 67 -11.52 40.80 7.16
N GLY A 68 -11.45 39.63 7.78
CA GLY A 68 -11.98 39.37 9.12
C GLY A 68 -10.92 38.59 9.89
N ASP A 69 -10.29 39.26 10.85
CA ASP A 69 -9.40 38.67 11.82
C ASP A 69 -10.22 37.80 12.79
N GLU A 70 -10.18 36.48 12.62
CA GLU A 70 -10.57 35.54 13.68
C GLU A 70 -9.39 34.64 14.00
N LYS A 71 -8.94 34.73 15.26
CA LYS A 71 -7.92 33.88 15.85
C LYS A 71 -8.50 32.47 15.96
N GLU A 72 -8.10 31.58 15.06
CA GLU A 72 -8.21 30.15 15.32
C GLU A 72 -7.06 29.73 16.25
N ASP A 73 -7.47 29.18 17.40
CA ASP A 73 -6.60 28.54 18.37
C ASP A 73 -5.95 27.32 17.70
N GLY A 74 -4.62 27.37 17.58
CA GLY A 74 -3.83 26.38 16.87
C GLY A 74 -3.82 25.05 17.61
N GLY A 75 -4.75 24.17 17.24
CA GLY A 75 -4.55 22.73 17.40
C GLY A 75 -3.34 22.34 16.56
N LYS A 76 -2.23 21.97 17.21
CA LYS A 76 -1.12 21.32 16.50
C LYS A 76 -1.66 20.02 15.92
N GLU A 77 -1.94 20.00 14.63
CA GLU A 77 -2.03 18.74 13.90
C GLU A 77 -0.74 17.98 14.19
N ASP A 78 -0.85 16.76 14.73
CA ASP A 78 0.31 15.92 14.97
C ASP A 78 1.05 15.78 13.64
N ALA A 79 2.31 16.21 13.56
CA ALA A 79 3.08 16.14 12.32
C ALA A 79 3.11 14.72 11.71
N ALA A 80 2.81 13.71 12.52
CA ALA A 80 2.63 12.32 12.16
C ALA A 80 1.39 12.00 11.29
N THR A 81 0.44 12.93 11.09
CA THR A 81 -0.77 12.73 10.25
C THR A 81 -0.74 13.52 8.94
N VAL A 82 0.31 14.31 8.70
CA VAL A 82 0.46 15.09 7.46
C VAL A 82 1.20 14.26 6.41
N CYS A 83 0.59 14.12 5.22
CA CYS A 83 1.22 13.51 4.05
C CYS A 83 1.80 14.60 3.13
N PRO A 84 3.09 14.96 3.25
CA PRO A 84 3.66 16.08 2.52
C PRO A 84 3.77 15.84 1.01
N GLY A 85 3.72 14.58 0.55
CA GLY A 85 3.78 14.23 -0.88
C GLY A 85 5.14 14.43 -1.55
N ASP A 86 6.16 14.78 -0.77
CA ASP A 86 7.54 14.98 -1.21
C ASP A 86 8.46 13.78 -0.86
N GLY A 87 7.90 12.74 -0.26
CA GLY A 87 8.63 11.56 0.20
C GLY A 87 9.41 11.77 1.50
N ASN A 88 9.16 12.85 2.25
CA ASN A 88 9.65 13.07 3.62
C ASN A 88 8.57 12.74 4.67
N ASP A 89 7.80 11.67 4.43
CA ASP A 89 6.69 11.26 5.28
C ASP A 89 7.11 11.12 6.74
N ALA A 90 6.54 11.98 7.59
CA ALA A 90 6.72 11.90 9.03
C ALA A 90 6.02 10.65 9.57
N GLY A 91 6.48 10.17 10.72
CA GLY A 91 5.79 9.12 11.45
C GLY A 91 6.40 7.72 11.38
N PHE A 92 7.54 7.57 10.68
CA PHE A 92 8.40 6.40 10.82
C PHE A 92 9.36 6.45 12.02
N ASP A 93 9.43 7.59 12.73
CA ASP A 93 10.26 7.73 13.95
C ASP A 93 9.87 6.73 15.06
N ALA A 94 8.61 6.29 15.06
CA ALA A 94 8.10 5.24 15.94
C ALA A 94 8.47 3.80 15.50
N PHE A 95 9.10 3.64 14.33
CA PHE A 95 9.50 2.37 13.74
C PHE A 95 11.03 2.32 13.52
N PRO A 96 11.83 2.17 14.59
CA PRO A 96 13.29 2.35 14.53
C PRO A 96 14.03 1.33 13.64
N THR A 97 13.38 0.23 13.27
CA THR A 97 13.92 -0.85 12.43
C THR A 97 13.55 -0.71 10.95
N VAL A 98 12.92 0.39 10.56
CA VAL A 98 12.52 0.65 9.18
C VAL A 98 13.61 1.45 8.47
N THR A 99 14.08 0.95 7.34
CA THR A 99 15.06 1.65 6.49
C THR A 99 14.34 2.52 5.48
N ARG A 100 14.62 3.83 5.46
CA ARG A 100 14.21 4.72 4.38
C ARG A 100 15.25 4.70 3.27
N THR A 101 14.81 4.42 2.05
CA THR A 101 15.64 4.48 0.85
C THR A 101 15.06 5.51 -0.10
N CYS A 102 15.90 6.34 -0.71
CA CYS A 102 15.47 7.29 -1.73
C CYS A 102 16.34 7.20 -2.97
N VAL A 103 15.73 7.32 -4.15
CA VAL A 103 16.40 7.27 -5.45
C VAL A 103 15.93 8.41 -6.34
N LYS A 104 16.61 8.59 -7.47
CA LYS A 104 16.12 9.38 -8.59
C LYS A 104 15.24 8.50 -9.47
N GLY A 105 14.06 8.98 -9.83
CA GLY A 105 13.14 8.27 -10.70
C GLY A 105 12.05 9.18 -11.27
N PRO A 106 11.10 8.62 -12.03
CA PRO A 106 10.03 9.40 -12.63
C PRO A 106 9.11 10.04 -11.56
N PRO A 107 8.49 11.19 -11.87
CA PRO A 107 8.69 11.99 -13.08
C PRO A 107 9.95 12.87 -13.01
N ASN A 108 10.64 13.08 -14.13
CA ASN A 108 11.73 14.08 -14.27
C ASN A 108 12.83 14.03 -13.18
N ASP A 109 13.38 12.84 -12.90
CA ASP A 109 14.36 12.63 -11.82
C ASP A 109 13.91 13.20 -10.47
N ALA A 110 12.62 13.08 -10.17
CA ALA A 110 12.06 13.32 -8.85
C ALA A 110 12.75 12.42 -7.80
N THR A 111 12.77 12.91 -6.56
CA THR A 111 13.14 12.07 -5.43
C THR A 111 11.99 11.10 -5.18
N ARG A 112 12.25 9.80 -5.26
CA ARG A 112 11.27 8.76 -4.95
C ARG A 112 11.78 7.94 -3.78
N CYS A 113 10.96 7.81 -2.74
CA CYS A 113 11.36 7.17 -1.50
C CYS A 113 10.43 6.02 -1.13
N TRP A 114 10.95 5.07 -0.36
CA TRP A 114 10.18 4.02 0.28
C TRP A 114 10.80 3.64 1.61
N TRP A 115 10.01 2.94 2.42
CA TRP A 115 10.39 2.49 3.75
C TRP A 115 10.25 0.97 3.81
N THR A 116 11.33 0.28 4.20
CA THR A 116 11.34 -1.17 4.25
C THR A 116 11.52 -1.67 5.67
N TYR A 117 10.64 -2.57 6.09
CA TYR A 117 10.81 -3.37 7.29
C TYR A 117 11.23 -4.80 6.91
N ARG A 118 12.30 -5.30 7.54
CA ARG A 118 12.73 -6.69 7.46
C ARG A 118 12.78 -7.25 8.88
N PRO A 119 11.99 -8.29 9.21
CA PRO A 119 11.99 -8.84 10.55
C PRO A 119 13.32 -9.53 10.84
N PRO A 120 13.94 -9.29 12.02
CA PRO A 120 15.14 -10.01 12.42
C PRO A 120 14.82 -11.48 12.66
N THR A 121 15.71 -12.37 12.24
CA THR A 121 15.55 -13.82 12.45
C THR A 121 16.89 -14.53 12.50
N SER A 122 16.92 -15.69 13.17
CA SER A 122 18.06 -16.62 13.13
C SER A 122 18.03 -17.54 11.91
N GLN A 123 16.97 -17.48 11.09
CA GLN A 123 16.82 -18.32 9.90
C GLN A 123 17.74 -17.84 8.77
N THR A 124 18.39 -18.78 8.08
CA THR A 124 19.43 -18.50 7.07
C THR A 124 18.92 -18.55 5.61
N GLY A 125 17.64 -18.23 5.38
CA GLY A 125 17.00 -18.30 4.06
C GLY A 125 16.72 -16.93 3.43
N ARG A 126 16.23 -16.92 2.19
CA ARG A 126 15.64 -15.71 1.59
C ARG A 126 14.17 -15.58 1.96
N ILE A 127 13.69 -14.36 2.15
CA ILE A 127 12.30 -14.08 2.56
C ILE A 127 11.52 -13.38 1.44
N PRO A 128 10.18 -13.54 1.36
CA PRO A 128 9.36 -12.81 0.40
C PRO A 128 9.43 -11.30 0.60
N LEU A 129 9.02 -10.55 -0.42
CA LEU A 129 8.78 -9.11 -0.35
C LEU A 129 7.31 -8.81 -0.63
N VAL A 130 6.67 -8.04 0.24
CA VAL A 130 5.37 -7.40 0.00
C VAL A 130 5.59 -5.92 -0.23
N VAL A 131 5.16 -5.39 -1.36
CA VAL A 131 5.13 -3.94 -1.62
C VAL A 131 3.71 -3.45 -1.37
N ASP A 132 3.52 -2.66 -0.33
CA ASP A 132 2.22 -2.25 0.21
C ASP A 132 1.97 -0.75 0.01
N MET A 133 1.05 -0.43 -0.90
CA MET A 133 0.84 0.92 -1.45
C MET A 133 -0.36 1.63 -0.82
N HIS A 134 -0.17 2.89 -0.46
CA HIS A 134 -1.21 3.75 0.10
C HIS A 134 -2.30 4.13 -0.93
N GLY A 135 -3.49 4.52 -0.46
CA GLY A 135 -4.53 5.12 -1.28
C GLY A 135 -4.21 6.54 -1.74
N GLY A 136 -4.99 7.09 -2.66
CA GLY A 136 -4.78 8.45 -3.16
C GLY A 136 -4.89 9.51 -2.07
N GLY A 137 -3.98 10.48 -2.04
CA GLY A 137 -3.89 11.49 -0.99
C GLY A 137 -3.24 11.00 0.31
N GLY A 138 -3.00 9.69 0.44
CA GLY A 138 -2.24 9.10 1.55
C GLY A 138 -0.72 9.15 1.35
N CYS A 139 0.00 8.55 2.29
CA CYS A 139 1.46 8.47 2.29
C CYS A 139 1.94 7.14 2.87
N ALA A 140 3.25 6.86 2.77
CA ALA A 140 3.82 5.58 3.17
C ALA A 140 3.65 5.30 4.67
N SER A 141 3.76 6.32 5.52
CA SER A 141 3.64 6.17 6.97
C SER A 141 2.22 5.82 7.42
N HIS A 142 1.20 6.41 6.79
CA HIS A 142 -0.21 6.05 7.01
C HIS A 142 -0.43 4.57 6.66
N ARG A 143 0.04 4.15 5.49
CA ARG A 143 -0.14 2.77 5.06
C ARG A 143 0.56 1.78 5.99
N ALA A 144 1.79 2.07 6.40
CA ALA A 144 2.55 1.23 7.31
C ALA A 144 1.87 1.00 8.67
N ARG A 145 1.10 1.99 9.16
CA ARG A 145 0.38 1.92 10.43
C ARG A 145 -0.92 1.15 10.36
N TRP A 146 -1.65 1.29 9.25
CA TRP A 146 -3.04 0.81 9.16
C TRP A 146 -3.20 -0.48 8.37
N SER A 147 -2.23 -0.85 7.53
CA SER A 147 -2.40 -2.02 6.68
C SER A 147 -2.29 -3.36 7.41
N GLY A 148 -1.69 -3.39 8.60
CA GLY A 148 -1.43 -4.63 9.36
C GLY A 148 -0.23 -5.45 8.86
N PHE A 149 0.39 -5.10 7.72
CA PHE A 149 1.46 -5.89 7.13
C PHE A 149 2.75 -5.94 7.95
N LYS A 150 3.05 -4.93 8.78
CA LYS A 150 4.22 -5.00 9.67
C LYS A 150 4.07 -6.12 10.71
N ALA A 151 2.95 -6.15 11.42
CA ALA A 151 2.70 -7.18 12.43
C ALA A 151 2.64 -8.58 11.79
N LEU A 152 2.11 -8.66 10.58
CA LEU A 152 2.09 -9.91 9.81
C LEU A 152 3.48 -10.33 9.34
N ALA A 153 4.36 -9.40 8.97
CA ALA A 153 5.76 -9.66 8.61
C ALA A 153 6.51 -10.31 9.77
N ASP A 154 6.29 -9.83 11.00
CA ASP A 154 6.84 -10.43 12.22
C ASP A 154 6.37 -11.89 12.40
N ALA A 155 5.09 -12.17 12.11
CA ALA A 155 4.49 -13.49 12.31
C ALA A 155 4.79 -14.50 11.17
N LYS A 156 5.00 -14.03 9.94
CA LYS A 156 5.09 -14.86 8.73
C LYS A 156 6.44 -14.79 8.03
N LEU A 157 7.35 -13.95 8.53
CA LEU A 157 8.72 -13.79 8.07
C LEU A 157 8.86 -13.39 6.60
N PHE A 158 8.42 -12.17 6.29
CA PHE A 158 8.63 -11.51 4.99
C PHE A 158 9.08 -10.06 5.18
N ALA A 159 9.73 -9.49 4.16
CA ALA A 159 10.00 -8.06 4.09
C ALA A 159 8.76 -7.32 3.60
N VAL A 160 8.47 -6.15 4.15
CA VAL A 160 7.44 -5.25 3.63
C VAL A 160 8.05 -3.90 3.28
N ALA A 161 7.73 -3.39 2.10
CA ALA A 161 8.13 -2.07 1.63
C ALA A 161 6.90 -1.18 1.41
N TRP A 162 6.92 0.02 1.97
CA TRP A 162 5.91 1.06 1.79
C TRP A 162 6.48 2.19 0.94
N PRO A 163 6.19 2.22 -0.36
CA PRO A 163 6.62 3.30 -1.24
C PRO A 163 5.73 4.54 -1.10
N ALA A 164 6.33 5.72 -1.28
CA ALA A 164 5.61 6.98 -1.44
C ALA A 164 5.25 7.23 -2.92
N GLY A 165 3.96 7.40 -3.18
CA GLY A 165 3.43 7.88 -4.44
C GLY A 165 3.92 9.31 -4.72
N TYR A 166 4.12 9.64 -5.99
CA TYR A 166 4.52 11.01 -6.34
C TYR A 166 3.35 11.96 -6.10
N ALA A 167 3.58 13.03 -5.33
CA ALA A 167 2.53 13.96 -4.91
C ALA A 167 1.33 13.25 -4.23
N ASN A 168 1.60 12.23 -3.41
CA ASN A 168 0.61 11.39 -2.72
C ASN A 168 -0.31 10.59 -3.67
N GLU A 169 0.11 10.38 -4.91
CA GLU A 169 -0.69 9.75 -5.95
C GLU A 169 0.09 8.67 -6.72
N TRP A 170 -0.66 7.84 -7.46
CA TRP A 170 -0.13 6.76 -8.29
C TRP A 170 -0.61 6.93 -9.73
N GLY A 171 0.27 6.69 -10.69
CA GLY A 171 -0.10 6.55 -12.08
C GLY A 171 -0.93 5.30 -12.30
N THR A 172 -2.25 5.43 -12.39
CA THR A 172 -3.15 4.29 -12.59
C THR A 172 -3.40 3.97 -14.05
N CYS A 173 -2.93 4.81 -14.98
CA CYS A 173 -2.86 4.50 -16.41
C CYS A 173 -1.43 4.62 -16.92
N GLY A 174 -1.07 3.77 -17.89
CA GLY A 174 0.24 3.78 -18.56
C GLY A 174 0.24 4.52 -19.89
N SER A 175 0.87 3.97 -20.93
CA SER A 175 0.98 4.62 -22.24
C SER A 175 -0.34 4.86 -22.98
N ASP A 176 -1.46 4.34 -22.48
CA ASP A 176 -2.81 4.47 -23.05
C ASP A 176 -3.73 5.39 -22.22
N CYS A 177 -3.12 6.30 -21.45
CA CYS A 177 -3.84 7.16 -20.52
C CYS A 177 -4.93 8.02 -21.16
N GLU A 178 -4.79 8.42 -22.42
CA GLU A 178 -5.79 9.23 -23.09
C GLU A 178 -7.11 8.46 -23.27
N GLY A 179 -7.05 7.22 -23.78
CA GLY A 179 -8.21 6.35 -23.91
C GLY A 179 -8.82 6.01 -22.54
N VAL A 180 -7.97 5.76 -21.54
CA VAL A 180 -8.42 5.52 -20.17
C VAL A 180 -9.15 6.73 -19.58
N ARG A 181 -8.61 7.95 -19.72
CA ARG A 181 -9.23 9.19 -19.24
C ARG A 181 -10.57 9.44 -19.92
N ALA A 182 -10.65 9.26 -21.23
CA ALA A 182 -11.90 9.42 -21.98
C ALA A 182 -12.99 8.46 -21.50
N ALA A 183 -12.62 7.23 -21.14
CA ALA A 183 -13.54 6.22 -20.61
C ALA A 183 -13.79 6.33 -19.09
N SER A 184 -13.03 7.15 -18.37
CA SER A 184 -13.05 7.21 -16.89
C SER A 184 -14.25 7.93 -16.29
N GLY A 185 -15.12 8.53 -17.11
CA GLY A 185 -16.32 9.25 -16.64
C GLY A 185 -15.99 10.49 -15.80
N GLY A 186 -14.88 11.17 -16.09
CA GLY A 186 -14.46 12.39 -15.38
C GLY A 186 -13.61 12.15 -14.13
N LYS A 187 -13.18 10.90 -13.87
CA LYS A 187 -12.27 10.59 -12.75
C LYS A 187 -10.85 11.09 -13.06
N ASN A 188 -10.15 11.57 -12.03
CA ASN A 188 -8.76 12.01 -12.17
C ASN A 188 -7.84 10.79 -12.36
N ILE A 189 -7.33 10.59 -13.58
CA ILE A 189 -6.39 9.51 -13.89
C ILE A 189 -4.99 10.10 -14.10
N ARG A 190 -4.04 9.65 -13.27
CA ARG A 190 -2.62 10.02 -13.35
C ARG A 190 -1.85 9.06 -14.24
N ASP A 191 -0.83 9.61 -14.90
CA ASP A 191 0.06 8.93 -15.84
C ASP A 191 1.52 8.89 -15.37
N THR A 192 1.75 9.11 -14.08
CA THR A 192 3.10 9.00 -13.51
C THR A 192 3.66 7.60 -13.77
N ASP A 193 4.92 7.53 -14.18
CA ASP A 193 5.59 6.26 -14.45
C ASP A 193 6.05 5.59 -13.14
N ASP A 194 5.06 5.13 -12.38
CA ASP A 194 5.28 4.35 -11.17
C ASP A 194 5.67 2.90 -11.45
N ILE A 195 5.50 2.41 -12.68
CA ILE A 195 5.99 1.09 -13.09
C ILE A 195 7.52 1.07 -13.03
N THR A 196 8.18 2.07 -13.59
CA THR A 196 9.64 2.19 -13.51
C THR A 196 10.11 2.36 -12.06
N PHE A 197 9.44 3.19 -11.26
CA PHE A 197 9.80 3.37 -9.85
C PHE A 197 9.66 2.09 -9.02
N LEU A 198 8.51 1.40 -9.09
CA LEU A 198 8.27 0.18 -8.34
C LEU A 198 9.17 -0.98 -8.82
N THR A 199 9.48 -1.03 -10.11
CA THR A 199 10.48 -1.96 -10.67
C THR A 199 11.85 -1.72 -10.03
N ALA A 200 12.28 -0.46 -9.95
CA ALA A 200 13.57 -0.09 -9.36
C ALA A 200 13.62 -0.38 -7.85
N LEU A 201 12.52 -0.16 -7.13
CA LEU A 201 12.37 -0.55 -5.72
C LEU A 201 12.55 -2.05 -5.54
N ILE A 202 11.85 -2.88 -6.32
CA ILE A 202 11.93 -4.34 -6.23
C ILE A 202 13.36 -4.81 -6.52
N ALA A 203 13.99 -4.27 -7.56
CA ALA A 203 15.38 -4.60 -7.90
C ALA A 203 16.36 -4.21 -6.78
N PHE A 204 16.20 -3.03 -6.20
CA PHE A 204 17.01 -2.58 -5.07
C PHE A 204 16.85 -3.52 -3.86
N GLU A 205 15.62 -3.81 -3.45
CA GLU A 205 15.36 -4.67 -2.29
C GLU A 205 15.83 -6.13 -2.51
N ALA A 206 15.71 -6.65 -3.74
CA ALA A 206 16.22 -7.96 -4.13
C ALA A 206 17.75 -8.05 -4.13
N ALA A 207 18.43 -6.95 -4.45
CA ALA A 207 19.90 -6.86 -4.46
C ALA A 207 20.51 -6.65 -3.06
N ARG A 208 19.75 -6.10 -2.10
CA ARG A 208 20.23 -5.88 -0.74
C ARG A 208 20.64 -7.21 -0.07
N PRO A 209 21.87 -7.31 0.46
CA PRO A 209 22.33 -8.50 1.15
C PRO A 209 21.65 -8.67 2.51
N MET A 210 22.09 -9.70 3.25
CA MET A 210 21.83 -9.82 4.68
C MET A 210 22.25 -8.53 5.41
N ASP A 211 21.40 -8.01 6.27
CA ASP A 211 21.65 -6.80 7.06
C ASP A 211 21.45 -7.13 8.56
N GLY A 212 22.56 -7.38 9.27
CA GLY A 212 22.51 -7.92 10.62
C GLY A 212 21.79 -9.27 10.68
N SER A 213 20.62 -9.31 11.33
CA SER A 213 19.75 -10.50 11.43
C SER A 213 18.58 -10.47 10.43
N SER A 214 18.56 -9.51 9.50
CA SER A 214 17.53 -9.36 8.48
C SER A 214 17.92 -10.09 7.19
N PRO A 215 17.14 -11.10 6.74
CA PRO A 215 17.49 -11.89 5.56
C PRO A 215 17.34 -11.15 4.23
N PRO A 216 18.07 -11.59 3.18
CA PRO A 216 17.88 -11.08 1.82
C PRO A 216 16.53 -11.49 1.23
N VAL A 217 16.04 -10.71 0.27
CA VAL A 217 14.77 -10.96 -0.41
C VAL A 217 14.89 -12.09 -1.44
N ASP A 218 13.84 -12.90 -1.57
CA ASP A 218 13.63 -13.85 -2.65
C ASP A 218 12.88 -13.16 -3.80
N ALA A 219 13.60 -12.86 -4.87
CA ALA A 219 13.06 -12.18 -6.04
C ALA A 219 11.96 -12.98 -6.78
N THR A 220 11.82 -14.28 -6.51
CA THR A 220 10.73 -15.10 -7.06
C THR A 220 9.44 -15.05 -6.22
N ARG A 221 9.48 -14.43 -5.04
CA ARG A 221 8.35 -14.27 -4.12
C ARG A 221 8.14 -12.78 -3.77
N VAL A 222 7.90 -12.00 -4.80
CA VAL A 222 7.49 -10.60 -4.69
C VAL A 222 5.98 -10.51 -4.90
N TYR A 223 5.30 -9.83 -3.98
CA TYR A 223 3.85 -9.62 -4.00
C TYR A 223 3.54 -8.12 -3.92
N LEU A 224 2.52 -7.68 -4.64
CA LEU A 224 2.07 -6.29 -4.61
C LEU A 224 0.75 -6.21 -3.86
N THR A 225 0.54 -5.14 -3.10
CA THR A 225 -0.75 -4.87 -2.49
C THR A 225 -0.96 -3.39 -2.23
N GLY A 226 -2.18 -3.03 -1.84
CA GLY A 226 -2.52 -1.67 -1.48
C GLY A 226 -4.01 -1.47 -1.30
N PHE A 227 -4.37 -0.24 -0.94
CA PHE A 227 -5.74 0.21 -0.81
C PHE A 227 -6.09 1.25 -1.89
N SER A 228 -7.34 1.25 -2.38
CA SER A 228 -7.86 2.27 -3.28
C SER A 228 -6.95 2.47 -4.50
N MET A 229 -6.38 3.65 -4.68
CA MET A 229 -5.46 3.92 -5.78
C MET A 229 -4.17 3.07 -5.75
N GLY A 230 -3.69 2.67 -4.57
CA GLY A 230 -2.60 1.69 -4.42
C GLY A 230 -3.02 0.28 -4.85
N CYS A 231 -4.28 -0.11 -4.65
CA CYS A 231 -4.86 -1.33 -5.20
C CYS A 231 -4.91 -1.26 -6.74
N MET A 232 -5.38 -0.15 -7.31
CA MET A 232 -5.35 0.07 -8.77
C MET A 232 -3.92 -0.01 -9.33
N MET A 233 -2.92 0.52 -8.60
CA MET A 233 -1.51 0.40 -8.98
C MET A 233 -0.99 -1.04 -8.88
N ALA A 234 -1.38 -1.82 -7.86
CA ALA A 234 -1.04 -3.24 -7.77
C ALA A 234 -1.57 -4.04 -8.97
N HIS A 235 -2.81 -3.76 -9.38
CA HIS A 235 -3.40 -4.28 -10.61
C HIS A 235 -2.58 -3.91 -11.86
N ARG A 236 -2.29 -2.61 -12.03
CA ARG A 236 -1.51 -2.11 -13.17
C ARG A 236 -0.11 -2.74 -13.22
N PHE A 237 0.57 -2.83 -12.08
CA PHE A 237 1.89 -3.46 -11.99
C PHE A 237 1.82 -4.94 -12.38
N ALA A 238 0.85 -5.68 -11.87
CA ALA A 238 0.68 -7.09 -12.24
C ALA A 238 0.34 -7.26 -13.73
N MET A 239 -0.38 -6.32 -14.36
CA MET A 239 -0.64 -6.33 -15.80
C MET A 239 0.63 -6.05 -16.61
N GLU A 240 1.35 -4.96 -16.31
CA GLU A 240 2.49 -4.50 -17.13
C GLU A 240 3.80 -5.24 -16.83
N ARG A 241 3.98 -5.75 -15.60
CA ARG A 241 5.20 -6.39 -15.09
C ARG A 241 4.95 -7.72 -14.38
N SER A 242 4.03 -8.53 -14.92
CA SER A 242 3.77 -9.90 -14.44
C SER A 242 5.01 -10.80 -14.43
N ASP A 243 6.06 -10.45 -15.16
CA ASP A 243 7.37 -11.11 -15.16
C ASP A 243 8.13 -10.97 -13.83
N LEU A 244 7.83 -9.93 -13.04
CA LEU A 244 8.50 -9.63 -11.76
C LEU A 244 7.72 -10.06 -10.52
N THR A 245 6.41 -10.26 -10.64
CA THR A 245 5.55 -10.54 -9.48
C THR A 245 4.97 -11.95 -9.50
N ALA A 246 4.94 -12.57 -8.33
CA ALA A 246 4.31 -13.86 -8.11
C ALA A 246 2.80 -13.74 -7.87
N GLY A 247 2.32 -12.57 -7.44
CA GLY A 247 0.92 -12.34 -7.13
C GLY A 247 0.64 -10.95 -6.60
N PHE A 248 -0.63 -10.60 -6.49
CA PHE A 248 -1.05 -9.37 -5.85
C PHE A 248 -2.36 -9.52 -5.07
N GLY A 249 -2.52 -8.67 -4.05
CA GLY A 249 -3.75 -8.47 -3.31
C GLY A 249 -4.25 -7.04 -3.44
N CYS A 250 -5.52 -6.84 -3.70
CA CYS A 250 -6.12 -5.55 -3.95
C CYS A 250 -7.24 -5.29 -2.96
N HIS A 251 -7.25 -4.15 -2.26
CA HIS A 251 -8.36 -3.74 -1.42
C HIS A 251 -9.02 -2.45 -1.92
N GLY A 252 -10.32 -2.50 -2.21
CA GLY A 252 -11.13 -1.32 -2.51
C GLY A 252 -10.75 -0.58 -3.79
N GLY A 253 -10.43 -1.29 -4.87
CA GLY A 253 -10.08 -0.66 -6.15
C GLY A 253 -10.24 -1.64 -7.31
N ASP A 254 -10.36 -1.11 -8.53
CA ASP A 254 -10.57 -1.89 -9.75
C ASP A 254 -9.38 -1.77 -10.71
N LEU A 255 -9.26 -2.72 -11.63
CA LEU A 255 -8.27 -2.65 -12.69
C LEU A 255 -8.69 -1.58 -13.72
N ILE A 256 -7.88 -0.54 -13.83
CA ILE A 256 -8.03 0.50 -14.83
C ILE A 256 -7.24 0.12 -16.09
N GLY A 257 -7.81 0.33 -17.27
CA GLY A 257 -7.09 0.16 -18.53
C GLY A 257 -6.95 -1.29 -19.01
N ALA A 258 -7.86 -2.19 -18.64
CA ALA A 258 -7.91 -3.54 -19.22
C ALA A 258 -8.24 -3.54 -20.74
N GLY A 259 -8.96 -2.51 -21.20
CA GLY A 259 -9.46 -2.41 -22.57
C GLY A 259 -10.61 -3.38 -22.85
N ALA A 260 -11.24 -3.24 -24.03
CA ALA A 260 -12.32 -4.14 -24.46
C ALA A 260 -11.79 -5.49 -24.99
N ASP A 261 -10.57 -5.51 -25.55
CA ASP A 261 -9.93 -6.72 -26.06
C ASP A 261 -8.87 -7.22 -25.07
N LEU A 262 -9.30 -8.11 -24.18
CA LEU A 262 -8.43 -8.70 -23.16
C LEU A 262 -7.31 -9.57 -23.75
N ASN A 263 -7.50 -10.15 -24.94
CA ASN A 263 -6.48 -10.97 -25.59
C ASN A 263 -5.39 -10.11 -26.22
N ALA A 264 -5.77 -9.02 -26.88
CA ALA A 264 -4.82 -8.02 -27.36
C ALA A 264 -4.03 -7.41 -26.20
N GLN A 265 -4.69 -7.11 -25.08
CA GLN A 265 -4.01 -6.57 -23.90
C GLN A 265 -3.05 -7.59 -23.25
N LYS A 266 -3.47 -8.86 -23.17
CA LYS A 266 -2.61 -9.97 -22.72
C LYS A 266 -1.36 -10.11 -23.59
N ALA A 267 -1.51 -10.01 -24.91
CA ALA A 267 -0.38 -10.05 -25.83
C ALA A 267 0.54 -8.82 -25.69
N ARG A 268 -0.04 -7.61 -25.60
CA ARG A 268 0.70 -6.34 -25.48
C ARG A 268 1.68 -6.34 -24.33
N PHE A 269 1.25 -6.78 -23.15
CA PHE A 269 2.08 -6.80 -21.94
C PHE A 269 2.70 -8.16 -21.64
N SER A 270 2.53 -9.15 -22.54
CA SER A 270 2.97 -10.53 -22.31
C SER A 270 2.53 -11.06 -20.94
N ILE A 271 1.25 -10.81 -20.59
CA ILE A 271 0.72 -11.05 -19.24
C ILE A 271 0.81 -12.55 -18.92
N LYS A 272 1.56 -12.87 -17.87
CA LYS A 272 1.70 -14.22 -17.32
C LYS A 272 0.58 -14.51 -16.32
N PRO A 273 0.13 -15.76 -16.19
CA PRO A 273 -0.76 -16.15 -15.10
C PRO A 273 -0.20 -15.72 -13.75
N THR A 274 -0.98 -14.98 -12.97
CA THR A 274 -0.54 -14.30 -11.73
C THR A 274 -1.61 -14.46 -10.66
N ALA A 275 -1.23 -14.86 -9.45
CA ALA A 275 -2.18 -14.98 -8.35
C ALA A 275 -2.84 -13.62 -8.07
N ALA A 276 -4.16 -13.58 -8.13
CA ALA A 276 -4.93 -12.34 -8.13
C ALA A 276 -6.03 -12.40 -7.06
N PHE A 277 -5.84 -11.66 -5.96
CA PHE A 277 -6.80 -11.56 -4.88
C PHE A 277 -7.39 -10.15 -4.82
N MET A 278 -8.70 -10.03 -4.96
CA MET A 278 -9.38 -8.75 -4.95
C MET A 278 -10.38 -8.73 -3.80
N THR A 279 -10.36 -7.68 -2.99
CA THR A 279 -11.19 -7.52 -1.80
C THR A 279 -11.83 -6.13 -1.82
N GLY A 280 -13.00 -5.99 -1.22
CA GLY A 280 -13.64 -4.68 -1.06
C GLY A 280 -15.05 -4.79 -0.49
N GLY A 281 -15.57 -3.65 -0.04
CA GLY A 281 -16.91 -3.59 0.55
C GLY A 281 -18.02 -3.76 -0.48
N SER A 282 -19.17 -4.29 -0.05
CA SER A 282 -20.36 -4.44 -0.89
C SER A 282 -20.95 -3.11 -1.37
N SER A 283 -20.62 -2.01 -0.69
CA SER A 283 -21.05 -0.66 -1.00
C SER A 283 -19.90 0.23 -1.50
N ASP A 284 -18.74 -0.35 -1.83
CA ASP A 284 -17.60 0.38 -2.38
C ASP A 284 -17.75 0.60 -3.90
N ALA A 285 -17.93 1.86 -4.30
CA ALA A 285 -18.10 2.25 -5.70
C ALA A 285 -16.82 2.08 -6.55
N TRP A 286 -15.66 1.86 -5.91
CA TRP A 286 -14.39 1.60 -6.58
C TRP A 286 -14.08 0.12 -6.74
N PHE A 287 -14.91 -0.77 -6.18
CA PHE A 287 -14.71 -2.22 -6.22
C PHE A 287 -15.83 -2.91 -6.99
N SER A 288 -15.56 -3.24 -8.26
CA SER A 288 -16.53 -3.92 -9.11
C SER A 288 -16.15 -5.38 -9.38
N PRO A 289 -17.06 -6.20 -9.93
CA PRO A 289 -16.73 -7.55 -10.39
C PRO A 289 -15.81 -7.58 -11.63
N SER A 290 -15.54 -6.43 -12.28
CA SER A 290 -14.90 -6.38 -13.60
C SER A 290 -13.45 -6.91 -13.58
N ALA A 291 -12.60 -6.46 -12.65
CA ALA A 291 -11.25 -6.99 -12.49
C ALA A 291 -11.24 -8.50 -12.26
N PHE A 292 -12.20 -9.04 -11.49
CA PHE A 292 -12.27 -10.49 -11.26
C PHE A 292 -12.55 -11.26 -12.56
N VAL A 293 -13.43 -10.75 -13.42
CA VAL A 293 -13.66 -11.34 -14.74
C VAL A 293 -12.39 -11.26 -15.59
N THR A 294 -11.75 -10.09 -15.66
CA THR A 294 -10.52 -9.89 -16.43
C THR A 294 -9.39 -10.81 -16.00
N TRP A 295 -9.09 -10.88 -14.70
CA TRP A 295 -8.02 -11.73 -14.19
C TRP A 295 -8.33 -13.22 -14.37
N ARG A 296 -9.60 -13.64 -14.31
CA ARG A 296 -9.95 -15.02 -14.67
C ARG A 296 -9.61 -15.32 -16.14
N THR A 297 -9.93 -14.41 -17.05
CA THR A 297 -9.58 -14.56 -18.47
C THR A 297 -8.07 -14.61 -18.67
N TRP A 298 -7.31 -13.70 -18.05
CA TRP A 298 -5.85 -13.70 -18.19
C TRP A 298 -5.16 -14.89 -17.54
N ASN A 299 -5.71 -15.43 -16.46
CA ASN A 299 -5.23 -16.63 -15.79
C ASN A 299 -5.76 -17.93 -16.38
N GLY A 300 -6.41 -17.89 -17.55
CA GLY A 300 -6.81 -19.10 -18.27
C GLY A 300 -7.86 -19.94 -17.53
N CYS A 301 -8.54 -19.38 -16.53
CA CYS A 301 -9.66 -20.05 -15.88
C CYS A 301 -10.70 -20.41 -16.95
N ASP A 302 -11.33 -21.59 -16.84
CA ASP A 302 -12.25 -22.17 -17.84
C ASP A 302 -13.09 -21.09 -18.55
N ALA A 303 -12.58 -20.65 -19.71
CA ALA A 303 -13.04 -19.46 -20.39
C ALA A 303 -14.33 -19.77 -21.14
N GLY A 304 -15.45 -19.72 -20.43
CA GLY A 304 -16.78 -19.97 -20.99
C GLY A 304 -17.80 -20.47 -19.99
N ASP A 305 -17.38 -21.01 -18.84
CA ASP A 305 -18.31 -21.53 -17.84
C ASP A 305 -18.54 -20.57 -16.68
N ALA A 306 -19.78 -20.57 -16.17
CA ALA A 306 -20.19 -19.89 -14.94
C ALA A 306 -19.55 -20.49 -13.67
N ASN A 307 -18.50 -21.33 -13.81
CA ASN A 307 -17.83 -22.05 -12.73
C ASN A 307 -17.02 -21.08 -11.86
N VAL A 308 -17.75 -20.39 -11.01
CA VAL A 308 -17.26 -19.61 -9.89
C VAL A 308 -17.72 -20.33 -8.63
N ALA A 309 -16.78 -20.87 -7.87
CA ALA A 309 -17.11 -21.35 -6.53
C ALA A 309 -17.36 -20.14 -5.64
N SER A 310 -18.56 -20.03 -5.09
CA SER A 310 -18.94 -18.97 -4.17
C SER A 310 -19.12 -19.55 -2.76
N THR A 311 -18.52 -18.91 -1.76
CA THR A 311 -18.56 -19.38 -0.38
C THR A 311 -18.73 -18.19 0.55
N ASN A 312 -19.75 -18.25 1.41
CA ASN A 312 -19.90 -17.28 2.49
C ASN A 312 -18.84 -17.56 3.57
N VAL A 313 -18.22 -16.48 4.05
CA VAL A 313 -17.21 -16.53 5.10
C VAL A 313 -17.62 -15.62 6.23
N THR A 314 -17.22 -15.97 7.45
CA THR A 314 -17.42 -15.17 8.66
C THR A 314 -16.12 -14.58 9.20
N SER A 315 -14.98 -14.95 8.60
CA SER A 315 -13.64 -14.55 9.01
C SER A 315 -12.78 -14.25 7.76
N PRO A 316 -11.92 -13.21 7.80
CA PRO A 316 -11.75 -12.25 8.91
C PRO A 316 -12.92 -11.25 9.07
N ARG A 317 -13.79 -11.19 8.06
CA ARG A 317 -15.02 -10.41 8.05
C ARG A 317 -16.17 -11.27 7.52
N VAL A 318 -17.40 -10.84 7.74
CA VAL A 318 -18.55 -11.48 7.12
C VAL A 318 -18.63 -11.05 5.66
N GLY A 319 -18.73 -12.02 4.76
CA GLY A 319 -18.77 -11.73 3.33
C GLY A 319 -18.87 -12.96 2.46
N ASN A 320 -18.54 -12.80 1.18
CA ASN A 320 -18.56 -13.86 0.19
C ASN A 320 -17.28 -13.87 -0.64
N ILE A 321 -16.66 -15.04 -0.75
CA ILE A 321 -15.50 -15.28 -1.60
C ILE A 321 -15.95 -16.03 -2.85
N GLN A 322 -15.64 -15.46 -4.00
CA GLN A 322 -15.80 -16.02 -5.34
C GLN A 322 -14.42 -16.47 -5.84
N ARG A 323 -14.29 -17.71 -6.31
CA ARG A 323 -13.04 -18.28 -6.84
C ARG A 323 -13.21 -18.79 -8.25
N GLY A 324 -12.26 -18.48 -9.13
CA GLY A 324 -12.18 -19.09 -10.45
C GLY A 324 -11.79 -20.58 -10.34
N ALA A 325 -12.37 -21.41 -11.21
CA ALA A 325 -11.99 -22.81 -11.38
C ALA A 325 -11.09 -22.99 -12.61
N GLY A 326 -10.28 -24.04 -12.61
CA GLY A 326 -9.44 -24.42 -13.76
C GLY A 326 -8.34 -23.42 -14.13
N CYS A 327 -8.02 -22.46 -13.25
CA CYS A 327 -7.07 -21.40 -13.56
C CYS A 327 -5.61 -21.86 -13.54
N ASP A 328 -4.79 -21.32 -14.46
CA ASP A 328 -3.32 -21.43 -14.43
C ASP A 328 -2.70 -20.74 -13.21
N ALA A 329 -3.41 -19.75 -12.64
CA ALA A 329 -3.06 -19.10 -11.39
C ALA A 329 -4.31 -18.79 -10.55
N PRO A 330 -4.24 -18.91 -9.20
CA PRO A 330 -5.41 -18.73 -8.35
C PRO A 330 -5.97 -17.30 -8.46
N THR A 331 -7.28 -17.21 -8.67
CA THR A 331 -7.99 -15.93 -8.84
C THR A 331 -9.21 -15.91 -7.91
N ALA A 332 -9.33 -14.90 -7.06
CA ALA A 332 -10.49 -14.76 -6.19
C ALA A 332 -10.89 -13.31 -5.94
N ARG A 333 -12.20 -13.15 -5.69
CA ARG A 333 -12.84 -11.90 -5.30
C ARG A 333 -13.57 -12.10 -3.98
N TYR A 334 -13.28 -11.27 -2.99
CA TYR A 334 -13.87 -11.31 -1.66
C TYR A 334 -14.65 -10.02 -1.40
N VAL A 335 -15.97 -10.13 -1.33
CA VAL A 335 -16.87 -9.02 -0.97
C VAL A 335 -17.14 -9.05 0.52
N VAL A 336 -16.75 -8.00 1.22
CA VAL A 336 -17.12 -7.80 2.63
C VAL A 336 -18.52 -7.20 2.67
N PHE A 337 -19.45 -7.84 3.37
CA PHE A 337 -20.83 -7.36 3.46
C PHE A 337 -20.93 -6.13 4.37
N ASP A 338 -21.86 -5.24 4.05
CA ASP A 338 -22.16 -4.01 4.78
C ASP A 338 -20.95 -3.08 4.99
N ALA A 339 -19.94 -3.20 4.12
CA ALA A 339 -18.73 -2.38 4.13
C ALA A 339 -18.67 -1.42 2.94
N GLY A 340 -18.06 -0.25 3.17
CA GLY A 340 -17.82 0.79 2.17
C GLY A 340 -16.37 0.83 1.67
N HIS A 341 -15.94 1.99 1.18
CA HIS A 341 -14.58 2.24 0.73
C HIS A 341 -13.67 2.63 1.90
N THR A 342 -13.22 1.64 2.67
CA THR A 342 -12.44 1.85 3.89
C THR A 342 -11.25 0.91 3.93
N GLU A 343 -10.13 1.32 4.55
CA GLU A 343 -9.05 0.38 4.85
C GLU A 343 -9.50 -0.68 5.87
N ASP A 344 -8.98 -1.89 5.73
CA ASP A 344 -9.22 -2.99 6.68
C ASP A 344 -7.92 -3.80 6.86
N ASP A 345 -7.34 -3.70 8.06
CA ASP A 345 -6.09 -4.37 8.43
C ASP A 345 -6.19 -5.90 8.38
N ALA A 346 -7.40 -6.43 8.56
CA ALA A 346 -7.65 -7.86 8.52
C ALA A 346 -7.47 -8.43 7.10
N MET A 347 -7.46 -7.59 6.07
CA MET A 347 -7.17 -7.99 4.70
C MET A 347 -5.69 -8.30 4.47
N ALA A 348 -4.76 -7.89 5.33
CA ALA A 348 -3.35 -8.28 5.20
C ALA A 348 -3.17 -9.79 5.34
N ALA A 349 -3.75 -10.39 6.38
CA ALA A 349 -3.69 -11.84 6.59
C ALA A 349 -4.39 -12.60 5.46
N ALA A 350 -5.59 -12.18 5.06
CA ALA A 350 -6.33 -12.80 3.96
C ALA A 350 -5.57 -12.71 2.63
N THR A 351 -4.93 -11.56 2.34
CA THR A 351 -4.09 -11.36 1.17
C THR A 351 -2.88 -12.29 1.19
N TRP A 352 -2.15 -12.30 2.30
CA TRP A 352 -0.97 -13.15 2.47
C TRP A 352 -1.30 -14.63 2.28
N ASP A 353 -2.33 -15.13 2.98
CA ASP A 353 -2.74 -16.52 2.92
C ASP A 353 -3.13 -16.94 1.48
N PHE A 354 -3.58 -15.99 0.66
CA PHE A 354 -3.88 -16.24 -0.75
C PHE A 354 -2.62 -16.27 -1.63
N VAL A 355 -1.73 -15.28 -1.51
CA VAL A 355 -0.64 -15.08 -2.49
C VAL A 355 0.65 -15.80 -2.11
N ALA A 356 0.90 -16.09 -0.84
CA ALA A 356 2.21 -16.51 -0.32
C ALA A 356 2.72 -17.87 -0.85
N ALA A 357 1.83 -18.73 -1.35
CA ALA A 357 2.21 -19.98 -1.99
C ALA A 357 2.70 -19.81 -3.44
N SER A 358 2.45 -18.63 -4.04
CA SER A 358 2.77 -18.37 -5.45
C SER A 358 4.23 -17.99 -5.61
N THR A 359 4.82 -18.40 -6.73
CA THR A 359 6.19 -18.03 -7.12
C THR A 359 6.20 -17.55 -8.56
N ARG A 360 7.18 -16.71 -8.92
CA ARG A 360 7.43 -16.29 -10.30
C ARG A 360 8.75 -16.85 -10.81
N PRO A 361 8.72 -18.02 -11.48
CA PRO A 361 9.87 -18.50 -12.22
C PRO A 361 10.35 -17.46 -13.24
N GLY A 362 11.67 -17.26 -13.29
CA GLY A 362 12.31 -16.29 -14.17
C GLY A 362 12.39 -14.85 -13.63
N ALA A 363 11.75 -14.53 -12.50
CA ALA A 363 11.83 -13.18 -11.92
C ALA A 363 13.27 -12.76 -11.60
N ASN A 364 14.13 -13.69 -11.16
CA ASN A 364 15.55 -13.39 -10.94
C ASN A 364 16.26 -12.88 -12.21
N ALA A 365 15.96 -13.45 -13.37
CA ALA A 365 16.55 -13.03 -14.64
C ALA A 365 15.98 -11.66 -15.07
N ALA A 366 14.66 -11.48 -14.98
CA ALA A 366 14.01 -10.22 -15.29
C ALA A 366 14.46 -9.06 -14.37
N ILE A 367 14.71 -9.34 -13.08
CA ILE A 367 15.25 -8.36 -12.13
C ILE A 367 16.71 -8.03 -12.45
N ALA A 368 17.51 -9.00 -12.89
CA ALA A 368 18.91 -8.76 -13.26
C ALA A 368 19.09 -7.82 -14.47
N GLU A 369 18.07 -7.68 -15.31
CA GLU A 369 18.03 -6.72 -16.42
C GLU A 369 17.70 -5.29 -15.97
N VAL A 370 17.20 -5.13 -14.74
CA VAL A 370 16.89 -3.81 -14.16
C VAL A 370 18.17 -3.21 -13.59
N THR A 371 18.54 -2.02 -14.07
CA THR A 371 19.61 -1.23 -13.44
C THR A 371 19.21 -0.89 -12.02
N VAL A 372 19.92 -1.44 -11.04
CA VAL A 372 19.71 -1.13 -9.62
C VAL A 372 20.05 0.35 -9.39
N PRO A 373 19.12 1.17 -8.89
CA PRO A 373 19.36 2.58 -8.69
C PRO A 373 20.38 2.81 -7.58
N VAL A 374 21.19 3.86 -7.72
CA VAL A 374 22.08 4.31 -6.64
C VAL A 374 21.25 5.05 -5.61
N GLU A 375 21.35 4.63 -4.35
CA GLU A 375 20.72 5.30 -3.22
C GLU A 375 21.24 6.73 -3.11
N ARG A 376 20.31 7.68 -2.90
CA ARG A 376 20.67 9.07 -2.68
C ARG A 376 21.21 9.21 -1.26
N ALA A 377 22.40 9.82 -1.14
CA ALA A 377 22.94 10.18 0.17
C ALA A 377 21.92 11.00 0.99
N PRO A 378 21.80 10.78 2.30
CA PRO A 378 20.96 11.59 3.16
C PRO A 378 21.29 13.06 2.96
N VAL A 379 20.28 13.92 2.82
CA VAL A 379 20.49 15.36 2.84
C VAL A 379 20.93 15.72 4.25
N THR A 380 22.24 15.82 4.48
CA THR A 380 22.75 16.44 5.70
C THR A 380 22.26 17.88 5.69
N SER A 381 21.45 18.27 6.69
CA SER A 381 21.08 19.67 6.87
C SER A 381 22.38 20.46 6.95
N ALA A 382 22.65 21.26 5.91
CA ALA A 382 23.84 22.07 5.83
C ALA A 382 23.92 22.92 7.09
N GLY A 383 25.07 22.82 7.77
CA GLY A 383 25.33 23.51 9.02
C GLY A 383 25.03 25.01 8.92
N SER A 384 24.58 25.54 10.05
CA SER A 384 24.60 26.97 10.35
C SER A 384 25.94 27.56 9.86
N ARG A 385 25.89 28.29 8.75
CA ARG A 385 27.03 29.08 8.28
C ARG A 385 27.20 30.24 9.26
N VAL A 386 28.12 30.09 10.20
CA VAL A 386 28.72 31.25 10.87
C VAL A 386 29.47 32.04 9.77
N PRO A 387 29.15 33.32 9.54
CA PRO A 387 29.85 34.11 8.54
C PRO A 387 31.29 34.34 9.01
N ALA A 388 32.26 33.94 8.18
CA ALA A 388 33.67 34.25 8.38
C ALA A 388 33.88 35.76 8.23
N GLY A 389 33.95 36.46 9.35
CA GLY A 389 34.35 37.85 9.44
C GLY A 389 35.86 37.99 9.63
N VAL A 390 36.49 38.64 8.65
CA VAL A 390 37.70 39.49 8.76
C VAL A 390 39.01 38.79 9.17
N ALA A 391 39.78 38.35 8.18
CA ALA A 391 41.23 38.19 8.32
C ALA A 391 41.91 39.54 8.02
N ALA A 392 42.50 40.16 9.04
CA ALA A 392 43.34 41.35 8.90
C ALA A 392 44.71 40.97 8.32
N LEU A 393 45.18 41.77 7.36
CA LEU A 393 46.55 41.71 6.83
C LEU A 393 47.57 42.09 7.91
N ALA A 394 48.63 41.29 8.03
CA ALA A 394 49.92 41.74 8.53
C ALA A 394 51.04 41.07 7.72
N THR A 395 51.68 41.87 6.87
CA THR A 395 52.90 41.57 6.11
C THR A 395 54.11 42.02 6.92
N ALA A 396 55.14 41.16 7.02
CA ALA A 396 56.58 41.43 7.27
C ALA A 396 57.19 40.22 8.02
N ALA A 397 58.43 39.78 7.86
CA ALA A 397 59.50 40.02 6.92
C ALA A 397 60.51 38.86 7.12
N VAL A 398 61.17 38.51 6.02
CA VAL A 398 62.50 37.90 5.83
C VAL A 398 63.36 37.64 7.09
N PHE A 399 63.90 36.42 7.24
CA PHE A 399 65.35 36.16 7.32
C PHE A 399 65.70 34.67 7.10
N PHE A 400 66.56 34.43 6.11
CA PHE A 400 67.31 33.19 5.89
C PHE A 400 68.36 33.01 6.98
N LEU A 401 68.65 31.76 7.37
CA LEU A 401 70.01 31.27 7.60
C LEU A 401 70.00 29.73 7.67
N SER A 402 70.68 29.12 6.70
CA SER A 402 71.08 27.71 6.67
C SER A 402 72.00 27.37 7.85
N PHE A 403 71.96 26.15 8.36
CA PHE A 403 73.18 25.36 8.64
C PHE A 403 72.91 23.86 8.57
N SER A 404 73.89 23.20 7.98
CA SER A 404 74.04 21.77 7.65
C SER A 404 74.52 20.96 8.86
N GLU A 405 74.38 19.63 8.74
CA GLU A 405 75.24 18.60 9.35
C GLU A 405 75.18 18.41 10.88
N GLU A 406 75.33 17.22 11.48
CA GLU A 406 75.50 15.83 11.07
C GLU A 406 75.46 15.01 12.40
N HIS A 407 75.43 13.67 12.29
CA HIS A 407 75.87 12.71 13.32
C HIS A 407 74.96 12.52 14.56
N SER A 408 74.85 11.34 15.19
CA SER A 408 75.24 9.95 14.99
C SER A 408 74.93 9.24 16.32
N PHE A 409 74.44 7.99 16.27
CA PHE A 409 74.39 7.00 17.36
C PHE A 409 73.52 7.39 18.60
N GLN A 410 72.70 6.53 19.19
CA GLN A 410 72.78 5.08 19.40
C GLN A 410 71.37 4.54 19.71
#